data_AF-A0A3B8V0N6-F1
#
_entry.id   AF-A0A3B8V0N6-F1
#
_cell.length_a   1.000
_cell.length_b   1.000
_cell.length_c   1.000
_cell.angle_alpha   90.00
_cell.angle_beta   90.00
_cell.angle_gamma   90.00
#
_symmetry.space_group_name_H-M   'P 1'
#
loop_
_entity.id
_entity.type
_entity.pdbx_description
1 polymer ?
#
loop_
_entity_poly.entity_id
_entity_poly.type
_entity_poly.pdbx_seq_one_letter_code
_entity_poly.pdbx_strand_id
1 'polypeptide(L)'
;MVMSVVGVVAACLYSFQLLLGVIVVVFAVETVHVVMLNRLRAGLDHARDERRDLVADVAIPPVEPAFGRSPVAQFRLLVGGCVIVAAALATGVFLIFPRPSDAGLVALGTRTGFSPTVDLTRSDQIEQSNREVLTVQWSDPQGVSIQWPQPLRLRGAVLDRWNPTNRRWIAAETRRFRRTVTTSGDPEDFMPLGVEPVDRSLYTQTVTMRSLATSRVFARWAPVAIACDQARTFTLDPANLEIEDNLGGGLDRFATYRLKIAPNPTPETIASIAGDAIPPVRPPRFDVPGVREEALRILEERAPELLEPAPVGDG
;
A
#
# COMPACT_ATOMS: atom_id res chain seq x y z
N MET A 1 37.88 9.28 -6.30
CA MET A 1 37.38 9.34 -4.92
C MET A 1 36.31 10.41 -4.75
N VAL A 2 36.58 11.68 -5.07
CA VAL A 2 35.61 12.78 -4.93
C VAL A 2 34.31 12.55 -5.74
N MET A 3 34.42 12.11 -6.99
CA MET A 3 33.24 11.78 -7.82
C MET A 3 32.37 10.66 -7.24
N SER A 4 32.98 9.64 -6.62
CA SER A 4 32.29 8.50 -6.02
C SER A 4 31.55 8.89 -4.74
N VAL A 5 32.15 9.75 -3.91
CA VAL A 5 31.53 10.29 -2.70
C VAL A 5 30.33 11.19 -3.06
N VAL A 6 30.47 12.05 -4.07
CA VAL A 6 29.38 12.91 -4.55
C VAL A 6 28.21 12.08 -5.10
N GLY A 7 28.49 10.99 -5.83
CA GLY A 7 27.46 10.08 -6.32
C GLY A 7 26.68 9.37 -5.21
N VAL A 8 27.37 8.93 -4.14
CA VAL A 8 26.72 8.30 -2.98
C VAL A 8 25.86 9.31 -2.22
N VAL A 9 26.34 10.55 -2.03
CA VAL A 9 25.57 11.62 -1.38
C VAL A 9 24.32 11.99 -2.21
N ALA A 10 24.44 12.08 -3.53
CA ALA A 10 23.30 12.33 -4.41
C ALA A 10 22.27 11.18 -4.37
N ALA A 11 22.71 9.93 -4.32
CA ALA A 11 21.83 8.77 -4.17
C ALA A 11 21.11 8.75 -2.81
N CYS A 12 21.80 9.13 -1.73
CA CYS A 12 21.21 9.28 -0.39
C CYS A 12 20.12 10.35 -0.30
N LEU A 13 20.21 11.40 -1.13
CA LEU A 13 19.20 12.45 -1.19
C LEU A 13 17.94 12.01 -1.96
N TYR A 14 18.04 11.00 -2.84
CA TYR A 14 16.96 10.61 -3.75
C TYR A 14 16.28 9.28 -3.39
N SER A 15 16.87 8.43 -2.54
CA SER A 15 16.37 7.05 -2.32
C SER A 15 16.03 6.75 -0.85
N PHE A 16 14.86 6.14 -0.67
CA PHE A 16 14.25 5.81 0.62
C PHE A 16 14.49 4.37 1.10
N GLN A 17 15.35 3.62 0.39
CA GLN A 17 15.50 2.17 0.58
C GLN A 17 16.63 1.82 1.57
N LEU A 18 16.35 0.92 2.50
CA LEU A 18 17.32 0.40 3.49
C LEU A 18 18.57 -0.23 2.83
N LEU A 19 18.40 -0.81 1.63
CA LEU A 19 19.49 -1.33 0.81
C LEU A 19 20.55 -0.26 0.51
N LEU A 20 20.12 0.98 0.25
CA LEU A 20 21.04 2.09 0.02
C LEU A 20 21.86 2.40 1.26
N GLY A 21 21.24 2.37 2.45
CA GLY A 21 21.95 2.53 3.72
C GLY A 21 23.04 1.48 3.92
N VAL A 22 22.75 0.21 3.57
CA VAL A 22 23.75 -0.86 3.62
C VAL A 22 24.89 -0.62 2.62
N ILE A 23 24.56 -0.20 1.39
CA ILE A 23 25.57 0.11 0.36
C ILE A 23 26.47 1.27 0.80
N VAL A 24 25.92 2.30 1.46
CA VAL A 24 26.70 3.43 2.00
C VAL A 24 27.68 2.97 3.07
N VAL A 25 27.26 2.07 3.97
CA VAL A 25 28.14 1.51 5.01
C VAL A 25 29.28 0.70 4.37
N VAL A 26 28.98 -0.18 3.42
CA VAL A 26 29.99 -0.96 2.69
C VAL A 26 30.96 -0.02 1.96
N PHE A 27 30.44 1.02 1.29
CA PHE A 27 31.24 2.02 0.60
C PHE A 27 32.14 2.82 1.56
N ALA A 28 31.66 3.15 2.76
CA ALA A 28 32.46 3.83 3.78
C ALA A 28 33.60 2.95 4.28
N VAL A 29 33.35 1.65 4.51
CA VAL A 29 34.39 0.68 4.91
C VAL A 29 35.47 0.55 3.82
N GLU A 30 35.07 0.42 2.56
CA GLU A 30 36.00 0.37 1.42
C GLU A 30 36.80 1.67 1.27
N THR A 31 36.15 2.82 1.45
CA THR A 31 36.80 4.14 1.40
C THR A 31 37.88 4.25 2.48
N VAL A 32 37.58 3.84 3.72
CA VAL A 32 38.56 3.81 4.82
C VAL A 32 39.71 2.86 4.50
N HIS A 33 39.43 1.68 3.93
CA HIS A 33 40.44 0.71 3.54
C HIS A 33 41.41 1.28 2.49
N VAL A 34 40.89 1.94 1.45
CA VAL A 34 41.70 2.55 0.39
C VAL A 34 42.53 3.73 0.90
N VAL A 35 41.96 4.60 1.76
CA VAL A 35 42.72 5.70 2.39
C VAL A 35 43.87 5.15 3.23
N MET A 36 43.62 4.07 3.98
CA MET A 36 44.63 3.43 4.83
C MET A 36 45.78 2.87 4.00
N LEU A 37 45.48 2.13 2.91
CA LEU A 37 46.50 1.63 1.99
C LEU A 37 47.31 2.77 1.35
N ASN A 38 46.64 3.87 0.99
CA ASN A 38 47.31 5.03 0.41
C ASN A 38 48.24 5.73 1.42
N ARG A 39 47.83 5.84 2.69
CA ARG A 39 48.68 6.40 3.76
C ARG A 39 49.88 5.52 4.08
N LEU A 40 49.71 4.20 4.08
CA LEU A 40 50.81 3.24 4.25
C LEU A 40 51.83 3.35 3.10
N ARG A 41 51.34 3.44 1.86
CA ARG A 41 52.20 3.63 0.68
C ARG A 41 52.92 4.97 0.72
N ALA A 42 52.21 6.06 0.98
CA ALA A 42 52.80 7.39 1.08
C ALA A 42 53.83 7.50 2.21
N GLY A 43 53.61 6.81 3.35
CA GLY A 43 54.59 6.75 4.44
C GLY A 43 55.84 5.94 4.08
N LEU A 44 55.69 4.83 3.33
CA LEU A 44 56.82 4.08 2.81
C LEU A 44 57.63 4.88 1.79
N ASP A 45 56.95 5.60 0.89
CA ASP A 45 57.61 6.41 -0.13
C ASP A 45 58.32 7.62 0.51
N HIS A 46 57.70 8.29 1.50
CA HIS A 46 58.34 9.37 2.24
C HIS A 46 59.57 8.91 3.04
N ALA A 47 59.50 7.75 3.69
CA ALA A 47 60.64 7.17 4.41
C ALA A 47 61.79 6.72 3.48
N ARG A 48 61.48 6.40 2.22
CA ARG A 48 62.49 6.11 1.17
C ARG A 48 63.15 7.40 0.69
N ASP A 49 62.37 8.44 0.45
CA ASP A 49 62.87 9.74 -0.03
C ASP A 49 63.74 10.42 1.04
N GLU A 50 63.31 10.45 2.30
CA GLU A 50 64.07 11.03 3.42
C GLU A 50 65.42 10.31 3.65
N ARG A 51 65.47 8.98 3.43
CA ARG A 51 66.73 8.21 3.49
C ARG A 51 67.63 8.38 2.27
N ARG A 52 67.05 8.69 1.10
CA ARG A 52 67.80 8.98 -0.13
C ARG A 52 68.54 10.31 -0.04
N ASP A 53 67.97 11.26 0.70
CA ASP A 53 68.59 12.56 0.98
C ASP A 53 69.68 12.48 2.07
N LEU A 54 69.72 11.43 2.89
CA LEU A 54 70.60 11.34 4.06
C LEU A 54 72.00 10.72 3.82
N VAL A 55 72.23 9.86 2.82
CA VAL A 55 73.58 9.25 2.59
C VAL A 55 73.82 8.88 1.11
N ALA A 56 74.82 9.51 0.49
CA ALA A 56 75.55 8.97 -0.66
C ALA A 56 76.71 8.08 -0.14
N ASP A 57 76.95 6.93 -0.79
CA ASP A 57 78.11 6.02 -0.65
C ASP A 57 78.08 4.76 0.24
N VAL A 58 76.94 4.28 0.77
CA VAL A 58 76.88 2.91 1.37
C VAL A 58 75.63 2.15 0.94
N ALA A 59 75.77 0.84 0.65
CA ALA A 59 74.67 -0.07 0.33
C ALA A 59 73.73 -0.27 1.54
N ILE A 60 72.50 0.23 1.43
CA ILE A 60 71.49 0.23 2.48
C ILE A 60 70.75 -1.12 2.50
N PRO A 61 70.59 -1.81 3.65
CA PRO A 61 69.80 -3.04 3.72
C PRO A 61 68.30 -2.78 3.45
N PRO A 62 67.57 -3.76 2.87
CA PRO A 62 66.16 -3.59 2.50
C PRO A 62 65.30 -3.26 3.72
N VAL A 63 64.34 -2.34 3.55
CA VAL A 63 63.38 -1.96 4.59
C VAL A 63 62.50 -3.17 4.90
N GLU A 64 62.78 -3.86 5.99
CA GLU A 64 61.86 -4.88 6.52
C GLU A 64 60.64 -4.16 7.11
N PRO A 65 59.41 -4.51 6.66
CA PRO A 65 58.21 -3.95 7.26
C PRO A 65 58.17 -4.34 8.73
N ALA A 66 57.93 -3.38 9.63
CA ALA A 66 57.75 -3.66 11.05
C ALA A 66 56.45 -4.47 11.27
N PHE A 67 56.52 -5.79 11.13
CA PHE A 67 55.42 -6.69 11.44
C PHE A 67 55.33 -6.90 12.95
N GLY A 68 54.64 -5.98 13.63
CA GLY A 68 54.20 -6.15 15.02
C GLY A 68 52.70 -6.43 15.11
N ARG A 69 52.28 -7.25 16.09
CA ARG A 69 50.85 -7.45 16.43
C ARG A 69 50.14 -6.16 16.91
N SER A 70 50.90 -5.21 17.43
CA SER A 70 50.46 -3.92 17.98
C SER A 70 49.80 -2.98 16.94
N PRO A 71 50.44 -2.67 15.80
CA PRO A 71 49.84 -1.78 14.80
C PRO A 71 48.52 -2.34 14.25
N VAL A 72 48.43 -3.64 13.97
CA VAL A 72 47.21 -4.28 13.45
C VAL A 72 46.03 -4.15 14.44
N ALA A 73 46.28 -4.22 15.74
CA ALA A 73 45.25 -4.03 16.76
C ALA A 73 44.78 -2.58 16.85
N GLN A 74 45.70 -1.61 16.79
CA GLN A 74 45.37 -0.18 16.76
C GLN A 74 44.52 0.18 15.52
N PHE A 75 44.84 -0.43 14.37
CA PHE A 75 44.06 -0.25 13.14
C PHE A 75 42.64 -0.83 13.25
N ARG A 76 42.49 -2.04 13.81
CA ARG A 76 41.16 -2.63 14.04
C ARG A 76 40.31 -1.80 15.00
N LEU A 77 40.94 -1.21 16.02
CA LEU A 77 40.28 -0.36 17.00
C LEU A 77 39.82 0.96 16.36
N LEU A 78 40.63 1.55 15.48
CA LEU A 78 40.25 2.74 14.71
C LEU A 78 39.07 2.46 13.76
N VAL A 79 39.12 1.35 13.01
CA VAL A 79 38.01 0.95 12.12
C VAL A 79 36.74 0.68 12.91
N GLY A 80 36.84 -0.05 14.03
CA GLY A 80 35.72 -0.28 14.93
C GLY A 80 35.12 1.03 15.46
N GLY A 81 35.97 1.99 15.85
CA GLY A 81 35.55 3.32 16.28
C GLY A 81 34.79 4.08 15.19
N CYS A 82 35.29 4.09 13.95
CA CYS A 82 34.61 4.74 12.83
C CYS A 82 33.23 4.11 12.53
N VAL A 83 33.11 2.78 12.60
CA VAL A 83 31.83 2.08 12.41
C VAL A 83 30.82 2.47 13.49
N ILE A 84 31.25 2.54 14.75
CA ILE A 84 30.38 2.94 15.86
C ILE A 84 29.89 4.39 15.69
N VAL A 85 30.79 5.31 15.33
CA VAL A 85 30.42 6.72 15.10
C VAL A 85 29.46 6.85 13.92
N ALA A 86 29.69 6.12 12.83
CA ALA A 86 28.79 6.12 11.68
C ALA A 86 27.40 5.56 12.04
N ALA A 87 27.34 4.47 12.82
CA ALA A 87 26.08 3.90 13.30
C ALA A 87 25.33 4.84 14.25
N ALA A 88 26.05 5.52 15.16
CA ALA A 88 25.47 6.50 16.07
C ALA A 88 24.89 7.70 15.32
N LEU A 89 25.61 8.23 14.31
CA LEU A 89 25.12 9.31 13.46
C LEU A 89 23.89 8.89 12.65
N ALA A 90 23.90 7.70 12.05
CA ALA A 90 22.75 7.16 11.32
C ALA A 90 21.52 6.99 12.23
N THR A 91 21.73 6.50 13.45
CA THR A 91 20.67 6.37 14.47
C THR A 91 20.16 7.74 14.91
N GLY A 92 21.05 8.72 15.13
CA GLY A 92 20.69 10.09 15.51
C GLY A 92 19.83 10.79 14.46
N VAL A 93 20.15 10.64 13.17
CA VAL A 93 19.32 11.16 12.07
C VAL A 93 17.92 10.53 12.10
N PHE A 94 17.82 9.23 12.40
CA PHE A 94 16.53 8.53 12.50
C PHE A 94 15.68 9.01 13.69
N LEU A 95 16.31 9.40 14.80
CA LEU A 95 15.63 9.94 15.97
C LEU A 95 15.19 11.40 15.79
N ILE A 96 16.00 12.23 15.12
CA ILE A 96 15.73 13.66 14.91
C ILE A 96 14.65 13.88 13.84
N PHE A 97 14.57 13.00 12.84
CA PHE A 97 13.48 12.98 11.86
C PHE A 97 12.54 11.81 12.16
N PRO A 98 11.64 11.94 13.17
CA PRO A 98 10.67 10.89 13.45
C PRO A 98 9.77 10.74 12.24
N ARG A 99 9.97 9.65 11.49
CA ARG A 99 9.05 9.26 10.43
C ARG A 99 7.74 8.86 11.11
N PRO A 100 6.57 9.39 10.70
CA PRO A 100 5.31 8.91 11.22
C PRO A 100 5.13 7.45 10.78
N SER A 101 5.46 6.52 11.68
CA SER A 101 5.11 5.12 11.55
C SER A 101 3.66 4.98 12.02
N ASP A 102 2.71 5.19 11.11
CA ASP A 102 1.28 4.88 11.36
C ASP A 102 1.03 3.35 11.41
N ALA A 103 2.08 2.53 11.51
CA ALA A 103 1.97 1.09 11.59
C ALA A 103 2.72 0.59 12.83
N GLY A 104 1.96 0.02 13.77
CA GLY A 104 2.50 -0.88 14.77
C GLY A 104 3.37 -1.96 14.12
N LEU A 105 4.29 -2.46 14.92
CA LEU A 105 5.37 -3.43 14.67
C LEU A 105 4.99 -4.74 13.94
N VAL A 106 4.28 -4.73 12.81
CA VAL A 106 4.11 -5.87 11.89
C VAL A 106 3.79 -5.35 10.48
N ALA A 107 4.81 -5.10 9.66
CA ALA A 107 4.75 -5.26 8.18
C ALA A 107 6.08 -4.83 7.52
N LEU A 108 7.03 -5.76 7.44
CA LEU A 108 8.07 -5.72 6.41
C LEU A 108 7.40 -5.97 5.05
N GLY A 109 7.04 -4.90 4.35
CA GLY A 109 6.48 -4.98 3.01
C GLY A 109 5.70 -3.73 2.61
N THR A 110 6.39 -2.65 2.27
CA THR A 110 5.81 -1.55 1.49
C THR A 110 5.46 -2.06 0.10
N ARG A 111 4.29 -2.68 -0.04
CA ARG A 111 3.69 -3.01 -1.34
C ARG A 111 2.82 -1.83 -1.76
N THR A 112 3.08 -1.29 -2.95
CA THR A 112 2.22 -0.33 -3.65
C THR A 112 0.78 -0.85 -3.67
N GLY A 113 -0.19 -0.10 -3.15
CA GLY A 113 -1.57 -0.56 -3.04
C GLY A 113 -2.55 0.48 -2.51
N PHE A 114 -3.83 0.12 -2.48
CA PHE A 114 -4.95 0.93 -2.01
C PHE A 114 -4.74 1.35 -0.56
N SER A 115 -4.74 2.66 -0.31
CA SER A 115 -4.73 3.24 1.03
C SER A 115 -6.11 3.81 1.35
N PRO A 116 -6.69 3.53 2.53
CA PRO A 116 -7.96 4.14 2.95
C PRO A 116 -7.78 5.59 3.43
N THR A 117 -6.89 6.35 2.81
CA THR A 117 -6.63 7.76 3.11
C THR A 117 -6.40 8.51 1.81
N VAL A 118 -6.96 9.72 1.72
CA VAL A 118 -6.75 10.61 0.58
C VAL A 118 -6.09 11.89 1.07
N ASP A 119 -4.90 12.17 0.53
CA ASP A 119 -4.14 13.38 0.79
C ASP A 119 -4.19 14.28 -0.45
N LEU A 120 -4.83 15.45 -0.30
CA LEU A 120 -5.01 16.40 -1.40
C LEU A 120 -3.82 17.34 -1.59
N THR A 121 -2.83 17.31 -0.69
CA THR A 121 -1.64 18.18 -0.76
C THR A 121 -0.52 17.58 -1.58
N ARG A 122 -0.63 16.30 -1.92
CA ARG A 122 0.33 15.53 -2.69
C ARG A 122 -0.07 15.48 -4.17
N SER A 123 0.65 16.26 -4.98
CA SER A 123 0.48 16.32 -6.44
C SER A 123 0.91 15.05 -7.18
N ASP A 124 1.47 14.06 -6.47
CA ASP A 124 2.06 12.82 -6.97
C ASP A 124 1.11 11.59 -6.87
N GLN A 125 -0.14 11.77 -6.40
CA GLN A 125 -0.91 10.64 -5.86
C GLN A 125 -1.77 9.80 -6.83
N ILE A 126 -1.75 10.08 -8.12
CA ILE A 126 -2.24 9.11 -9.12
C ILE A 126 -1.15 8.92 -10.15
N GLU A 127 -0.03 8.31 -9.73
CA GLU A 127 0.83 7.65 -10.71
C GLU A 127 -0.04 6.66 -11.47
N GLN A 128 -0.26 6.92 -12.75
CA GLN A 128 -1.00 6.05 -13.64
C GLN A 128 -0.22 4.74 -13.77
N SER A 129 -0.52 3.81 -12.88
CA SER A 129 0.06 2.48 -12.88
C SER A 129 -0.79 1.59 -13.75
N ASN A 130 -0.21 1.05 -14.83
CA ASN A 130 -0.86 0.07 -15.71
C ASN A 130 -0.90 -1.34 -15.09
N ARG A 131 -0.69 -1.45 -13.77
CA ARG A 131 -0.70 -2.72 -13.07
C ARG A 131 -2.14 -3.16 -12.83
N GLU A 132 -2.49 -4.34 -13.31
CA GLU A 132 -3.80 -4.95 -13.04
C GLU A 132 -3.96 -5.21 -11.53
N VAL A 133 -4.90 -4.50 -10.92
CA VAL A 133 -5.14 -4.51 -9.47
C VAL A 133 -6.14 -5.62 -9.11
N LEU A 134 -7.24 -5.68 -9.86
CA LEU A 134 -8.34 -6.63 -9.75
C LEU A 134 -9.08 -6.73 -11.09
N THR A 135 -9.82 -7.82 -11.28
CA THR A 135 -10.79 -7.98 -12.37
C THR A 135 -12.19 -8.12 -11.82
N VAL A 136 -13.18 -7.51 -12.49
CA VAL A 136 -14.59 -7.63 -12.12
C VAL A 136 -15.36 -8.21 -13.28
N GLN A 137 -16.10 -9.28 -13.02
CA GLN A 137 -17.06 -9.85 -13.93
C GLN A 137 -18.46 -9.67 -13.37
N TRP A 138 -19.40 -9.29 -14.22
CA TRP A 138 -20.81 -9.23 -13.90
C TRP A 138 -21.55 -10.34 -14.61
N SER A 139 -22.48 -10.97 -13.89
CA SER A 139 -23.42 -11.94 -14.44
C SER A 139 -24.84 -11.53 -14.09
N ASP A 140 -25.75 -11.76 -15.02
CA ASP A 140 -27.18 -11.66 -14.79
C ASP A 140 -27.70 -12.75 -13.83
N PRO A 141 -28.98 -12.72 -13.45
CA PRO A 141 -29.59 -13.75 -12.59
C PRO A 141 -29.55 -15.17 -13.17
N GLN A 142 -29.41 -15.29 -14.49
CA GLN A 142 -29.30 -16.55 -15.23
C GLN A 142 -27.85 -17.06 -15.29
N GLY A 143 -26.88 -16.27 -14.82
CA GLY A 143 -25.46 -16.58 -14.83
C GLY A 143 -24.72 -16.15 -16.11
N VAL A 144 -25.39 -15.50 -17.05
CA VAL A 144 -24.80 -15.01 -18.30
C VAL A 144 -23.97 -13.77 -18.02
N SER A 145 -22.77 -13.70 -18.59
CA SER A 145 -21.91 -12.54 -18.40
C SER A 145 -22.47 -11.31 -19.11
N ILE A 146 -22.46 -10.17 -18.42
CA ILE A 146 -23.00 -8.90 -18.90
C ILE A 146 -21.98 -7.77 -18.76
N GLN A 147 -22.18 -6.69 -19.50
CA GLN A 147 -21.43 -5.44 -19.36
C GLN A 147 -22.36 -4.28 -19.04
N TRP A 148 -21.88 -3.42 -18.15
CA TRP A 148 -22.56 -2.17 -17.82
C TRP A 148 -22.10 -1.07 -18.80
N PRO A 149 -23.02 -0.25 -19.32
CA PRO A 149 -22.68 0.83 -20.26
C PRO A 149 -21.87 1.96 -19.62
N GLN A 150 -21.89 2.06 -18.29
CA GLN A 150 -21.17 3.08 -17.53
C GLN A 150 -19.94 2.51 -16.81
N PRO A 151 -18.92 3.36 -16.54
CA PRO A 151 -17.77 2.95 -15.75
C PRO A 151 -18.21 2.46 -14.36
N LEU A 152 -17.76 1.25 -14.01
CA LEU A 152 -18.10 0.60 -12.76
C LEU A 152 -17.57 1.41 -11.56
N ARG A 153 -18.48 1.86 -10.70
CA ARG A 153 -18.14 2.49 -9.43
C ARG A 153 -18.12 1.44 -8.34
N LEU A 154 -16.90 1.07 -7.94
CA LEU A 154 -16.66 0.13 -6.84
C LEU A 154 -16.30 0.88 -5.57
N ARG A 155 -16.93 0.53 -4.47
CA ARG A 155 -16.65 1.06 -3.14
C ARG A 155 -15.67 0.13 -2.43
N GLY A 156 -14.56 0.69 -1.93
CA GLY A 156 -13.60 -0.03 -1.06
C GLY A 156 -13.35 0.67 0.29
N ALA A 157 -13.53 1.99 0.35
CA ALA A 157 -13.52 2.76 1.58
C ALA A 157 -14.39 4.03 1.44
N VAL A 158 -14.82 4.55 2.58
CA VAL A 158 -15.71 5.67 2.82
C VAL A 158 -15.01 6.51 3.88
N LEU A 159 -14.68 7.75 3.48
CA LEU A 159 -14.01 8.71 4.34
C LEU A 159 -15.02 9.82 4.61
N ASP A 160 -15.47 9.92 5.86
CA ASP A 160 -16.57 10.78 6.29
C ASP A 160 -16.09 11.97 7.13
N ARG A 161 -14.84 11.94 7.62
CA ARG A 161 -14.29 13.01 8.45
C ARG A 161 -13.11 13.70 7.77
N TRP A 162 -13.21 15.02 7.65
CA TRP A 162 -12.08 15.87 7.29
C TRP A 162 -11.20 16.15 8.51
N ASN A 163 -9.90 15.90 8.40
CA ASN A 163 -8.91 16.31 9.39
C ASN A 163 -8.22 17.61 8.91
N PRO A 164 -8.51 18.78 9.52
CA PRO A 164 -7.95 20.05 9.08
C PRO A 164 -6.45 20.19 9.37
N THR A 165 -5.93 19.54 10.42
CA THR A 165 -4.51 19.59 10.80
C THR A 165 -3.64 18.94 9.73
N ASN A 166 -4.08 17.78 9.26
CA ASN A 166 -3.32 16.98 8.27
C ASN A 166 -3.86 17.13 6.85
N ARG A 167 -4.87 18.00 6.64
CA ARG A 167 -5.55 18.25 5.36
C ARG A 167 -5.91 16.96 4.59
N ARG A 168 -6.44 15.98 5.31
CA ARG A 168 -6.75 14.65 4.79
C ARG A 168 -8.16 14.21 5.15
N TRP A 169 -8.79 13.45 4.25
CA TRP A 169 -9.99 12.69 4.59
C TRP A 169 -9.58 11.41 5.30
N ILE A 170 -10.24 11.14 6.42
CA ILE A 170 -10.05 9.92 7.22
C ILE A 170 -11.40 9.26 7.45
N ALA A 171 -11.39 7.93 7.62
CA ALA A 171 -12.53 7.22 8.15
C ALA A 171 -12.75 7.67 9.61
N ALA A 172 -13.99 7.93 9.99
CA ALA A 172 -14.35 8.11 11.38
C ALA A 172 -14.17 6.77 12.09
N GLU A 173 -13.46 6.78 13.21
CA GLU A 173 -13.46 5.67 14.17
C GLU A 173 -14.85 5.54 14.76
N THR A 174 -15.72 4.83 14.05
CA THR A 174 -17.03 4.48 14.55
C THR A 174 -16.84 3.27 15.46
N ARG A 175 -16.94 3.49 16.79
CA ARG A 175 -17.08 2.42 17.80
C ARG A 175 -18.45 1.74 17.69
N ARG A 176 -18.91 1.45 16.48
CA ARG A 176 -20.23 0.92 16.19
C ARG A 176 -20.16 -0.59 16.03
N PHE A 177 -21.30 -1.22 16.31
CA PHE A 177 -21.51 -2.64 16.12
C PHE A 177 -21.19 -3.00 14.67
N ARG A 178 -20.16 -3.83 14.48
CA ARG A 178 -19.87 -4.42 13.18
C ARG A 178 -20.50 -5.80 13.12
N ARG A 179 -21.17 -6.11 12.02
CA ARG A 179 -21.76 -7.44 11.80
C ARG A 179 -20.70 -8.34 11.19
N THR A 180 -20.57 -9.55 11.71
CA THR A 180 -19.64 -10.55 11.18
C THR A 180 -20.41 -11.60 10.37
N VAL A 181 -19.86 -11.99 9.22
CA VAL A 181 -20.42 -13.02 8.34
C VAL A 181 -19.30 -13.97 7.94
N THR A 182 -19.50 -15.27 8.14
CA THR A 182 -18.52 -16.30 7.78
C THR A 182 -19.03 -17.10 6.59
N THR A 183 -18.24 -17.11 5.52
CA THR A 183 -18.48 -17.90 4.30
C THR A 183 -18.02 -19.34 4.47
N SER A 184 -18.68 -20.27 3.79
CA SER A 184 -18.37 -21.71 3.86
C SER A 184 -17.15 -22.13 3.02
N GLY A 185 -16.74 -21.27 2.06
CA GLY A 185 -15.71 -21.57 1.08
C GLY A 185 -16.24 -22.19 -0.22
N ASP A 186 -17.56 -22.37 -0.35
CA ASP A 186 -18.20 -22.66 -1.62
C ASP A 186 -18.56 -21.32 -2.31
N PRO A 187 -18.08 -21.06 -3.55
CA PRO A 187 -18.40 -19.84 -4.28
C PRO A 187 -19.88 -19.70 -4.68
N GLU A 188 -20.69 -20.75 -4.58
CA GLU A 188 -22.14 -20.71 -4.82
C GLU A 188 -22.98 -20.58 -3.53
N ASP A 189 -22.34 -20.73 -2.36
CA ASP A 189 -23.02 -20.63 -1.06
C ASP A 189 -22.97 -19.19 -0.52
N PHE A 190 -23.98 -18.41 -0.89
CA PHE A 190 -24.07 -17.00 -0.55
C PHE A 190 -24.58 -16.77 0.88
N MET A 191 -23.73 -16.16 1.70
CA MET A 191 -24.10 -15.73 3.04
C MET A 191 -24.74 -14.35 3.03
N PRO A 192 -25.94 -14.17 3.62
CA PRO A 192 -26.62 -12.89 3.63
C PRO A 192 -25.87 -11.86 4.49
N LEU A 193 -25.78 -10.63 3.99
CA LEU A 193 -25.23 -9.47 4.70
C LEU A 193 -26.33 -8.74 5.49
N GLY A 194 -27.58 -8.84 5.02
CA GLY A 194 -28.79 -8.30 5.65
C GLY A 194 -29.63 -9.37 6.35
N VAL A 195 -30.82 -8.98 6.80
CA VAL A 195 -31.82 -9.90 7.39
C VAL A 195 -32.77 -10.49 6.35
N GLU A 196 -32.87 -9.87 5.17
CA GLU A 196 -33.72 -10.37 4.09
C GLU A 196 -33.12 -11.62 3.42
N PRO A 197 -33.98 -12.53 2.93
CA PRO A 197 -33.54 -13.65 2.12
C PRO A 197 -32.91 -13.15 0.81
N VAL A 198 -31.87 -13.84 0.36
CA VAL A 198 -31.17 -13.52 -0.88
C VAL A 198 -32.06 -13.90 -2.07
N ASP A 199 -32.55 -12.90 -2.80
CA ASP A 199 -33.34 -13.14 -4.01
C ASP A 199 -32.45 -13.70 -5.13
N ARG A 200 -32.99 -14.68 -5.86
CA ARG A 200 -32.36 -15.27 -7.06
C ARG A 200 -32.35 -14.30 -8.23
N SER A 201 -33.22 -13.29 -8.23
CA SER A 201 -33.25 -12.23 -9.25
C SER A 201 -32.08 -11.24 -9.18
N LEU A 202 -31.18 -11.40 -8.19
CA LEU A 202 -30.03 -10.53 -8.00
C LEU A 202 -28.88 -10.88 -8.95
N TYR A 203 -28.23 -9.83 -9.44
CA TYR A 203 -27.02 -9.93 -10.25
C TYR A 203 -25.85 -10.42 -9.40
N THR A 204 -24.92 -11.12 -10.04
CA THR A 204 -23.68 -11.57 -9.40
C THR A 204 -22.53 -10.68 -9.87
N GLN A 205 -21.80 -10.10 -8.91
CA GLN A 205 -20.51 -9.48 -9.14
C GLN A 205 -19.42 -10.42 -8.63
N THR A 206 -18.55 -10.89 -9.53
CA THR A 206 -17.38 -11.68 -9.20
C THR A 206 -16.14 -10.79 -9.27
N VAL A 207 -15.38 -10.72 -8.18
CA VAL A 207 -14.15 -9.94 -8.12
C VAL A 207 -12.97 -10.86 -7.83
N THR A 208 -11.96 -10.79 -8.70
CA THR A 208 -10.70 -11.51 -8.52
C THR A 208 -9.59 -10.51 -8.27
N MET A 209 -8.95 -10.63 -7.11
CA MET A 209 -7.82 -9.82 -6.70
C MET A 209 -6.55 -10.37 -7.34
N ARG A 210 -5.76 -9.50 -7.97
CA ARG A 210 -4.51 -9.90 -8.63
C ARG A 210 -3.28 -9.48 -7.86
N SER A 211 -3.15 -8.18 -7.65
CA SER A 211 -1.92 -7.61 -7.14
C SER A 211 -2.13 -6.59 -6.02
N LEU A 212 -3.39 -6.40 -5.61
CA LEU A 212 -3.75 -5.54 -4.50
C LEU A 212 -3.72 -6.30 -3.18
N ALA A 213 -2.86 -5.84 -2.30
CA ALA A 213 -2.80 -6.31 -0.93
C ALA A 213 -3.73 -5.43 -0.07
N THR A 214 -5.03 -5.75 0.02
CA THR A 214 -5.96 -5.09 0.96
C THR A 214 -6.90 -6.08 1.64
N SER A 215 -7.39 -5.74 2.83
CA SER A 215 -8.51 -6.42 3.49
C SER A 215 -9.87 -5.90 3.02
N ARG A 216 -9.89 -4.83 2.22
CA ARG A 216 -11.14 -4.23 1.73
C ARG A 216 -11.75 -5.06 0.61
N VAL A 217 -13.04 -5.33 0.75
CA VAL A 217 -13.87 -5.92 -0.29
C VAL A 217 -14.41 -4.79 -1.16
N PHE A 218 -14.16 -4.86 -2.46
CA PHE A 218 -14.66 -3.91 -3.45
C PHE A 218 -16.01 -4.37 -3.97
N ALA A 219 -17.05 -3.58 -3.70
CA ALA A 219 -18.40 -3.91 -4.07
C ALA A 219 -19.08 -2.73 -4.76
N ARG A 220 -20.11 -2.99 -5.58
CA ARG A 220 -21.11 -1.94 -5.87
C ARG A 220 -21.85 -1.59 -4.57
N TRP A 221 -22.50 -0.43 -4.55
CA TRP A 221 -23.27 0.03 -3.40
C TRP A 221 -24.32 -1.00 -2.94
N ALA A 222 -24.38 -1.23 -1.62
CA ALA A 222 -25.32 -2.12 -0.92
C ALA A 222 -25.37 -3.57 -1.44
N PRO A 223 -24.26 -4.33 -1.34
CA PRO A 223 -24.30 -5.76 -1.62
C PRO A 223 -25.19 -6.49 -0.59
N VAL A 224 -25.98 -7.46 -1.07
CA VAL A 224 -26.99 -8.18 -0.26
C VAL A 224 -26.43 -9.46 0.35
N ALA A 225 -25.51 -10.13 -0.35
CA ALA A 225 -24.89 -11.37 0.10
C ALA A 225 -23.46 -11.50 -0.43
N ILE A 226 -22.65 -12.30 0.24
CA ILE A 226 -21.26 -12.58 -0.11
C ILE A 226 -20.96 -14.08 -0.10
N ALA A 227 -20.22 -14.55 -1.09
CA ALA A 227 -19.63 -15.88 -1.15
C ALA A 227 -18.13 -15.75 -1.45
N CYS A 228 -17.35 -16.73 -1.04
CA CYS A 228 -15.91 -16.77 -1.28
C CYS A 228 -15.49 -18.21 -1.59
N ASP A 229 -14.46 -18.37 -2.41
CA ASP A 229 -13.87 -19.66 -2.77
C ASP A 229 -13.10 -20.32 -1.60
N GLN A 230 -13.01 -19.62 -0.47
CA GLN A 230 -12.39 -20.08 0.76
C GLN A 230 -13.22 -19.63 1.96
N ALA A 231 -13.27 -20.46 3.00
CA ALA A 231 -13.98 -20.12 4.22
C ALA A 231 -13.31 -18.91 4.90
N ARG A 232 -14.01 -17.77 4.91
CA ARG A 232 -13.51 -16.50 5.43
C ARG A 232 -14.54 -15.75 6.22
N THR A 233 -14.06 -14.93 7.15
CA THR A 233 -14.88 -14.14 8.05
C THR A 233 -14.79 -12.68 7.66
N PHE A 234 -15.89 -12.15 7.14
CA PHE A 234 -16.03 -10.76 6.76
C PHE A 234 -16.71 -9.96 7.85
N THR A 235 -16.38 -8.67 7.90
CA THR A 235 -16.94 -7.71 8.83
C THR A 235 -17.59 -6.59 8.03
N LEU A 236 -18.88 -6.40 8.23
CA LEU A 236 -19.70 -5.36 7.64
C LEU A 236 -19.87 -4.22 8.65
N ASP A 237 -19.56 -3.00 8.23
CA ASP A 237 -19.97 -1.80 8.93
C ASP A 237 -21.35 -1.36 8.41
N PRO A 238 -22.41 -1.47 9.21
CA PRO A 238 -23.76 -1.18 8.76
C PRO A 238 -23.99 0.32 8.49
N ALA A 239 -23.14 1.23 8.98
CA ALA A 239 -23.33 2.68 8.79
C ALA A 239 -22.88 3.17 7.40
N ASN A 240 -21.90 2.50 6.78
CA ASN A 240 -21.33 2.89 5.48
C ASN A 240 -21.34 1.73 4.46
N LEU A 241 -21.82 0.56 4.87
CA LEU A 241 -21.86 -0.71 4.13
C LEU A 241 -20.49 -1.16 3.62
N GLU A 242 -19.41 -0.78 4.32
CA GLU A 242 -18.08 -1.28 4.04
C GLU A 242 -17.93 -2.72 4.51
N ILE A 243 -17.22 -3.51 3.71
CA ILE A 243 -16.90 -4.89 4.05
C ILE A 243 -15.39 -5.04 4.12
N GLU A 244 -14.92 -5.62 5.22
CA GLU A 244 -13.51 -5.94 5.47
C GLU A 244 -13.37 -7.45 5.70
N ASP A 245 -12.39 -8.09 5.07
CA ASP A 245 -11.94 -9.43 5.46
C ASP A 245 -11.20 -9.34 6.80
N ASN A 246 -11.78 -9.96 7.82
CA ASN A 246 -11.10 -10.22 9.07
C ASN A 246 -10.30 -11.51 8.86
N LEU A 247 -9.00 -11.36 8.60
CA LEU A 247 -7.95 -12.35 8.29
C LEU A 247 -7.87 -13.64 9.15
N GLY A 248 -8.86 -13.94 9.99
CA GLY A 248 -8.95 -15.10 10.88
C GLY A 248 -9.20 -16.45 10.19
N GLY A 249 -9.02 -16.58 8.87
CA GLY A 249 -9.25 -17.81 8.10
C GLY A 249 -8.05 -18.36 7.32
N GLY A 250 -6.97 -17.61 7.15
CA GLY A 250 -5.80 -18.08 6.37
C GLY A 250 -4.65 -17.07 6.32
N LEU A 251 -3.44 -17.58 6.05
CA LEU A 251 -2.24 -16.74 5.85
C LEU A 251 -2.23 -16.03 4.48
N ASP A 252 -3.12 -16.44 3.58
CA ASP A 252 -3.25 -15.89 2.22
C ASP A 252 -4.37 -14.85 2.14
N ARG A 253 -4.24 -13.86 1.26
CA ARG A 253 -5.32 -12.89 0.99
C ARG A 253 -6.32 -13.51 0.02
N PHE A 254 -7.60 -13.15 0.11
CA PHE A 254 -8.62 -13.71 -0.78
C PHE A 254 -8.27 -13.45 -2.25
N ALA A 255 -8.29 -14.51 -3.04
CA ALA A 255 -8.06 -14.43 -4.48
C ALA A 255 -9.36 -14.04 -5.20
N THR A 256 -10.50 -14.64 -4.84
CA THR A 256 -11.78 -14.37 -5.50
C THR A 256 -12.95 -14.36 -4.51
N TYR A 257 -13.86 -13.40 -4.66
CA TYR A 257 -15.15 -13.37 -3.96
C TYR A 257 -16.27 -13.00 -4.90
N ARG A 258 -17.49 -13.35 -4.51
CA ARG A 258 -18.71 -13.10 -5.27
C ARG A 258 -19.73 -12.39 -4.39
N LEU A 259 -20.47 -11.47 -4.97
CA LEU A 259 -21.47 -10.66 -4.29
C LEU A 259 -22.79 -10.73 -5.03
N LYS A 260 -23.89 -10.86 -4.31
CA LYS A 260 -25.23 -10.64 -4.85
C LYS A 260 -25.61 -9.18 -4.69
N ILE A 261 -26.01 -8.55 -5.80
CA ILE A 261 -26.20 -7.10 -5.88
C ILE A 261 -27.49 -6.78 -6.62
N ALA A 262 -28.30 -5.90 -6.02
CA ALA A 262 -29.36 -5.20 -6.71
C ALA A 262 -28.75 -3.93 -7.34
N PRO A 263 -28.82 -3.73 -8.67
CA PRO A 263 -28.26 -2.54 -9.31
C PRO A 263 -28.83 -1.23 -8.76
N ASN A 264 -30.13 -1.27 -8.39
CA ASN A 264 -30.89 -0.21 -7.75
C ASN A 264 -31.54 -0.79 -6.48
N PRO A 265 -30.83 -0.81 -5.34
CA PRO A 265 -31.33 -1.41 -4.10
C PRO A 265 -32.52 -0.59 -3.57
N THR A 266 -33.56 -1.28 -3.11
CA THR A 266 -34.73 -0.61 -2.49
C THR A 266 -34.36 -0.08 -1.11
N PRO A 267 -35.11 0.90 -0.57
CA PRO A 267 -34.92 1.37 0.81
C PRO A 267 -35.03 0.23 1.84
N GLU A 268 -35.88 -0.76 1.58
CA GLU A 268 -36.07 -1.95 2.42
C GLU A 268 -34.80 -2.82 2.43
N THR A 269 -34.20 -3.07 1.26
CA THR A 269 -32.92 -3.78 1.15
C THR A 269 -31.78 -3.04 1.86
N ILE A 270 -31.72 -1.71 1.74
CA ILE A 270 -30.72 -0.91 2.45
C ILE A 270 -30.94 -1.02 3.97
N ALA A 271 -32.19 -0.92 4.43
CA ALA A 271 -32.54 -1.03 5.84
C ALA A 271 -32.28 -2.45 6.39
N SER A 272 -32.47 -3.51 5.59
CA SER A 272 -32.21 -4.89 6.02
C SER A 272 -30.70 -5.15 6.24
N ILE A 273 -29.84 -4.48 5.48
CA ILE A 273 -28.38 -4.54 5.65
C ILE A 273 -27.93 -3.62 6.79
N ALA A 274 -28.37 -2.36 6.79
CA ALA A 274 -27.93 -1.32 7.71
C ALA A 274 -28.56 -1.40 9.11
N GLY A 275 -29.75 -1.99 9.24
CA GLY A 275 -30.59 -1.84 10.42
C GLY A 275 -30.83 -0.36 10.74
N ASP A 276 -30.72 -0.01 12.03
CA ASP A 276 -30.87 1.38 12.51
C ASP A 276 -29.61 2.26 12.32
N ALA A 277 -28.55 1.73 11.70
CA ALA A 277 -27.25 2.42 11.63
C ALA A 277 -27.22 3.54 10.57
N ILE A 278 -28.04 3.44 9.53
CA ILE A 278 -28.18 4.46 8.48
C ILE A 278 -29.50 5.19 8.71
N PRO A 279 -29.51 6.55 8.74
CA PRO A 279 -30.75 7.30 8.79
C PRO A 279 -31.67 6.86 7.64
N PRO A 280 -32.99 6.74 7.86
CA PRO A 280 -33.91 6.29 6.82
C PRO A 280 -33.71 7.12 5.55
N VAL A 281 -33.62 6.42 4.41
CA VAL A 281 -33.45 7.04 3.09
C VAL A 281 -34.59 8.03 2.89
N ARG A 282 -34.29 9.32 2.95
CA ARG A 282 -35.30 10.36 2.74
C ARG A 282 -35.58 10.44 1.25
N PRO A 283 -36.86 10.56 0.83
CA PRO A 283 -37.16 10.80 -0.57
C PRO A 283 -36.45 12.08 -1.02
N PRO A 284 -35.92 12.12 -2.25
CA PRO A 284 -35.24 13.29 -2.77
C PRO A 284 -36.18 14.50 -2.73
N ARG A 285 -35.69 15.60 -2.16
CA ARG A 285 -36.40 16.89 -2.17
C ARG A 285 -35.92 17.69 -3.38
N PHE A 286 -36.88 18.13 -4.18
CA PHE A 286 -36.66 19.01 -5.31
C PHE A 286 -37.18 20.39 -4.94
N ASP A 287 -36.32 21.20 -4.32
CA ASP A 287 -36.71 22.53 -3.82
C ASP A 287 -36.97 23.53 -4.96
N VAL A 288 -36.54 23.21 -6.18
CA VAL A 288 -36.72 24.03 -7.38
C VAL A 288 -37.87 23.48 -8.23
N PRO A 289 -38.90 24.29 -8.55
CA PRO A 289 -40.00 23.89 -9.43
C PRO A 289 -39.50 23.39 -10.80
N GLY A 290 -40.15 22.38 -11.37
CA GLY A 290 -39.80 21.80 -12.68
C GLY A 290 -38.63 20.79 -12.68
N VAL A 291 -37.75 20.81 -11.66
CA VAL A 291 -36.59 19.88 -11.62
C VAL A 291 -37.03 18.43 -11.47
N ARG A 292 -38.11 18.16 -10.73
CA ARG A 292 -38.64 16.79 -10.58
C ARG A 292 -39.15 16.24 -11.92
N GLU A 293 -39.89 17.04 -12.67
CA GLU A 293 -40.45 16.65 -13.98
C GLU A 293 -39.34 16.41 -14.99
N GLU A 294 -38.34 17.31 -15.01
CA GLU A 294 -37.18 17.17 -15.87
C GLU A 294 -36.33 15.93 -15.52
N ALA A 295 -36.11 15.68 -14.23
CA ALA A 295 -35.38 14.49 -13.78
C ALA A 295 -36.10 13.20 -14.16
N LEU A 296 -37.43 13.16 -14.04
CA LEU A 296 -38.26 12.01 -14.46
C LEU A 296 -38.20 11.83 -15.98
N ARG A 297 -38.28 12.91 -16.76
CA ARG A 297 -38.14 12.86 -18.22
C ARG A 297 -36.78 12.30 -18.64
N ILE A 298 -35.69 12.79 -18.05
CA ILE A 298 -34.33 12.30 -18.33
C ILE A 298 -34.20 10.82 -17.96
N LEU A 299 -34.78 10.41 -16.83
CA LEU A 299 -34.81 9.01 -16.43
C LEU A 299 -35.59 8.16 -17.44
N GLU A 300 -36.79 8.58 -17.87
CA GLU A 300 -37.56 7.82 -18.85
C GLU A 300 -36.87 7.74 -20.23
N GLU A 301 -36.27 8.83 -20.69
CA GLU A 301 -35.60 8.89 -22.00
C GLU A 301 -34.25 8.15 -22.02
N ARG A 302 -33.49 8.17 -20.92
CA ARG A 302 -32.11 7.65 -20.87
C ARG A 302 -31.89 6.47 -19.95
N ALA A 303 -32.87 6.05 -19.15
CA ALA A 303 -32.71 4.88 -18.26
C ALA A 303 -32.25 3.62 -19.00
N PRO A 304 -32.77 3.26 -20.19
CA PRO A 304 -32.32 2.06 -20.89
C PRO A 304 -30.82 2.09 -21.20
N GLU A 305 -30.31 3.25 -21.64
CA GLU A 305 -28.89 3.42 -21.98
C GLU A 305 -27.98 3.57 -20.74
N LEU A 306 -28.53 4.01 -19.61
CA LEU A 306 -27.75 4.32 -18.41
C LEU A 306 -27.81 3.22 -17.34
N LEU A 307 -28.88 2.42 -17.31
CA LEU A 307 -29.23 1.53 -16.21
C LEU A 307 -29.46 0.08 -16.63
N GLU A 308 -29.54 -0.23 -17.92
CA GLU A 308 -29.70 -1.61 -18.37
C GLU A 308 -28.37 -2.18 -18.90
N PRO A 309 -27.96 -3.36 -18.41
CA PRO A 309 -26.75 -4.01 -18.89
C PRO A 309 -26.98 -4.66 -20.26
N ALA A 310 -25.97 -4.64 -21.12
CA ALA A 310 -25.97 -5.34 -22.40
C ALA A 310 -25.28 -6.71 -22.26
N PRO A 311 -25.68 -7.74 -23.04
CA PRO A 311 -24.92 -8.97 -23.12
C PRO A 311 -23.51 -8.69 -23.64
N VAL A 312 -22.51 -9.43 -23.14
CA VAL A 312 -21.15 -9.37 -23.70
C VAL A 312 -21.23 -9.83 -25.16
N GLY A 313 -21.01 -8.94 -26.11
CA GLY A 313 -20.95 -9.32 -27.53
C GLY A 313 -19.78 -10.26 -27.79
N ASP A 314 -19.99 -11.28 -28.62
CA ASP A 314 -18.95 -12.14 -29.15
C ASP A 314 -17.96 -11.29 -29.98
N GLY A 315 -16.88 -10.86 -29.33
CA GLY A 315 -15.75 -10.17 -29.96
C GLY A 315 -14.65 -11.13 -30.34
#